data_AF-A0A938NIF1-F1
#
_entry.id   AF-A0A938NIF1-F1
#
_cell.length_a   1.000
_cell.length_b   1.000
_cell.length_c   1.000
_cell.angle_alpha   90.00
_cell.angle_beta   90.00
_cell.angle_gamma   90.00
#
_symmetry.space_group_name_H-M   'P 1'
#
loop_
_entity.id
_entity.type
_entity.pdbx_description
1 polymer ?
#
loop_
_entity_poly.entity_id
_entity_poly.type
_entity_poly.pdbx_seq_one_letter_code
_entity_poly.pdbx_strand_id
1 'polypeptide(L)' 'MKSSDLRAMTVGELVQKENDLRKELFNLRFQQATGEIENPMRIRAVRKDIVKVLTIKSEKLKTEGRRNV' A
#
# COMPACT_ATOMS: atom_id res chain seq x y z
N MET A 1 -1.11 9.21 -1.20
CA MET A 1 0.08 8.85 -2.02
C MET A 1 -0.15 9.10 -3.51
N LYS A 2 0.86 9.62 -4.24
CA LYS A 2 0.81 9.78 -5.71
C LYS A 2 1.25 8.49 -6.40
N SER A 3 0.63 8.17 -7.53
CA SER A 3 0.93 6.94 -8.27
C SER A 3 2.27 7.01 -9.02
N SER A 4 2.77 8.20 -9.33
CA SER A 4 4.09 8.43 -9.95
C SER A 4 5.21 7.84 -9.10
N ASP A 5 5.17 8.14 -7.80
CA ASP A 5 6.24 7.83 -6.86
C ASP A 5 6.32 6.31 -6.63
N LEU A 6 5.17 5.64 -6.62
CA LEU A 6 5.06 4.19 -6.54
C LEU A 6 5.57 3.47 -7.79
N ARG A 7 5.40 4.07 -8.98
CA ARG A 7 5.93 3.48 -10.22
C ARG A 7 7.46 3.56 -10.28
N ALA A 8 8.07 4.54 -9.62
CA ALA A 8 9.53 4.67 -9.53
C ALA A 8 10.16 3.64 -8.58
N MET A 9 9.41 3.13 -7.60
CA MET A 9 9.89 2.09 -6.68
C MET A 9 10.14 0.74 -7.36
N THR A 10 11.11 -0.01 -6.83
CA THR A 10 11.36 -1.42 -7.17
C THR A 10 10.28 -2.34 -6.58
N VAL A 11 10.19 -3.57 -7.08
CA VAL A 11 9.24 -4.56 -6.53
C VAL A 11 9.50 -4.83 -5.04
N GLY A 12 10.77 -4.90 -4.63
CA GLY A 12 11.15 -5.08 -3.21
C GLY A 12 10.70 -3.92 -2.33
N GLU A 13 10.90 -2.68 -2.78
CA GLU A 13 10.45 -1.47 -2.07
C GLU A 13 8.91 -1.42 -1.99
N LEU A 14 8.21 -1.83 -3.04
CA LEU A 14 6.74 -1.91 -3.03
C LEU A 14 6.24 -2.95 -2.02
N VAL A 15 6.92 -4.08 -1.87
CA VAL A 15 6.60 -5.09 -0.84
C VAL A 15 6.82 -4.53 0.55
N GLN A 16 7.94 -3.86 0.79
CA GLN A 16 8.20 -3.23 2.09
C GLN A 16 7.14 -2.18 2.41
N LYS A 17 6.80 -1.32 1.44
CA LYS A 17 5.78 -0.29 1.59
C LYS A 17 4.40 -0.88 1.87
N GLU A 18 4.05 -1.99 1.23
CA GLU A 18 2.82 -2.72 1.49
C GLU A 18 2.75 -3.19 2.96
N ASN A 19 3.84 -3.77 3.46
CA ASN A 19 3.92 -4.25 4.85
C ASN A 19 3.77 -3.10 5.86
N ASP A 20 4.41 -1.97 5.61
CA ASP A 20 4.31 -0.81 6.48
C ASP A 20 2.89 -0.24 6.51
N LEU A 21 2.23 -0.13 5.35
CA LEU A 21 0.84 0.31 5.27
C LEU A 21 -0.14 -0.66 5.95
N ARG A 22 0.13 -1.98 5.88
CA ARG A 22 -0.68 -2.98 6.60
C ARG A 22 -0.53 -2.86 8.10
N LYS A 23 0.69 -2.61 8.61
CA LYS A 23 0.93 -2.33 10.03
C LYS A 23 0.22 -1.05 10.48
N GLU A 24 0.31 0.02 9.70
CA GLU A 24 -0.42 1.26 9.97
C GLU A 24 -1.93 1.02 10.03
N LEU A 25 -2.49 0.28 9.06
CA LEU A 25 -3.91 -0.06 9.05
C LEU A 25 -4.33 -0.88 10.27
N PHE A 26 -3.49 -1.82 10.73
CA PHE A 26 -3.74 -2.59 11.94
C PHE A 26 -3.81 -1.68 13.16
N ASN A 27 -2.82 -0.80 13.34
CA ASN A 27 -2.78 0.14 14.45
C ASN A 27 -3.99 1.08 14.45
N LEU A 28 -4.37 1.61 13.28
CA LEU A 28 -5.55 2.48 13.16
C LEU A 28 -6.85 1.74 13.49
N ARG A 29 -6.98 0.47 13.09
CA ARG A 29 -8.15 -0.35 13.46
C ARG A 29 -8.18 -0.68 14.94
N PHE A 30 -7.01 -0.90 15.55
CA PHE A 30 -6.88 -1.09 16.98
C PHE A 30 -7.32 0.16 17.74
N GLN A 31 -6.80 1.34 17.36
CA GLN A 31 -7.22 2.64 17.90
C GLN A 31 -8.72 2.90 17.71
N GLN A 32 -9.28 2.49 16.56
CA GLN A 32 -10.71 2.62 16.32
C GLN A 32 -11.53 1.75 17.27
N ALA A 33 -11.06 0.54 17.58
CA ALA A 33 -11.72 -0.38 18.50
C ALA A 33 -11.60 0.08 19.97
N THR A 34 -10.47 0.70 20.36
CA THR A 34 -10.28 1.26 21.71
C THR A 34 -10.96 2.61 21.91
N GLY A 35 -11.42 3.27 20.83
CA GLY A 35 -12.06 4.58 20.88
C GLY A 35 -11.07 5.76 20.89
N GLU A 36 -9.78 5.51 20.74
CA GLU A 36 -8.70 6.51 20.79
C GLU A 36 -8.32 7.05 19.39
N ILE A 37 -9.13 6.78 18.37
CA ILE A 37 -8.83 7.19 17.00
C ILE A 37 -9.08 8.68 16.76
N GLU A 38 -8.01 9.43 16.54
CA GLU A 38 -8.11 10.86 16.22
C GLU A 38 -8.65 11.10 14.80
N ASN A 39 -8.31 10.23 13.83
CA ASN A 39 -8.69 10.43 12.42
C ASN A 39 -9.18 9.14 11.73
N PRO A 40 -10.49 8.83 11.82
CA PRO A 40 -11.10 7.69 11.14
C PRO A 40 -10.95 7.71 9.61
N MET A 41 -10.84 8.89 8.99
CA MET A 41 -10.66 9.02 7.54
C MET A 41 -9.31 8.47 7.07
N ARG A 42 -8.31 8.44 7.96
CA ARG A 42 -6.99 7.85 7.66
C ARG A 42 -7.10 6.37 7.30
N ILE A 43 -7.99 5.62 7.93
CA ILE A 43 -8.23 4.19 7.60
C ILE A 43 -8.60 4.03 6.12
N ARG A 44 -9.52 4.87 5.62
CA ARG A 44 -9.93 4.84 4.21
C ARG A 44 -8.79 5.24 3.27
N ALA A 45 -7.98 6.22 3.67
CA ALA A 45 -6.83 6.66 2.89
C ALA A 45 -5.77 5.55 2.79
N VAL A 46 -5.39 4.94 3.91
CA VAL A 46 -4.41 3.84 3.97
C VAL A 46 -4.89 2.64 3.16
N ARG A 47 -6.18 2.27 3.24
CA ARG A 47 -6.76 1.23 2.38
C ARG A 47 -6.59 1.53 0.89
N LYS A 48 -6.87 2.76 0.45
CA LYS A 48 -6.69 3.18 -0.95
C LYS A 48 -5.21 3.13 -1.36
N ASP A 49 -4.32 3.53 -0.47
CA ASP A 49 -2.89 3.51 -0.73
C ASP A 49 -2.33 2.09 -0.84
N ILE A 50 -2.82 1.12 -0.03
CA ILE A 50 -2.51 -0.32 -0.19
C ILE A 50 -2.96 -0.84 -1.57
N VAL A 51 -4.19 -0.51 -1.98
CA VAL A 51 -4.71 -0.93 -3.30
C VAL A 51 -3.82 -0.43 -4.43
N LYS A 52 -3.40 0.85 -4.39
CA LYS A 52 -2.49 1.40 -5.41
C LYS A 52 -1.15 0.66 -5.47
N VAL A 53 -0.56 0.33 -4.31
CA VAL A 53 0.70 -0.44 -4.24
C VAL A 53 0.52 -1.80 -4.88
N LEU A 54 -0.55 -2.53 -4.54
CA LEU A 54 -0.85 -3.85 -5.09
C LEU A 54 -1.05 -3.81 -6.61
N THR A 55 -1.78 -2.81 -7.11
CA THR A 55 -1.97 -2.61 -8.56
C THR A 55 -0.64 -2.41 -9.27
N ILE A 56 0.20 -1.49 -8.81
CA ILE A 56 1.49 -1.19 -9.44
C ILE A 56 2.46 -2.37 -9.34
N LYS A 57 2.49 -3.07 -8.20
CA LYS A 57 3.27 -4.30 -8.03
C LYS A 57 2.86 -5.35 -9.07
N SER A 58 1.55 -5.53 -9.27
CA SER A 58 1.01 -6.47 -10.27
C SER A 58 1.33 -6.04 -11.70
N GLU A 59 1.26 -4.74 -12.01
CA GLU A 59 1.68 -4.19 -13.31
C GLU A 59 3.15 -4.51 -13.59
N LYS A 60 4.06 -4.25 -12.63
CA LYS A 60 5.49 -4.52 -12.77
C LYS A 60 5.80 -6.00 -13.00
N LEU A 61 5.21 -6.89 -12.20
CA LEU A 61 5.39 -8.34 -12.35
C LEU A 61 4.91 -8.84 -13.72
N LYS A 62 3.79 -8.31 -14.24
CA LYS A 62 3.31 -8.64 -15.59
C LYS A 62 4.25 -8.14 -16.68
N THR A 63 4.81 -6.94 -16.53
CA THR A 63 5.78 -6.39 -17.48
C THR A 63 7.08 -7.20 -17.50
N GLU A 64 7.57 -7.63 -16.35
CA GLU A 64 8.76 -8.50 -16.24
C GLU A 64 8.49 -9.86 -16.88
N GLY A 65 7.34 -10.48 -16.63
CA GLY A 65 6.95 -11.75 -17.26
C GLY A 65 6.81 -11.67 -18.79
N ARG A 66 6.42 -10.51 -19.34
CA ARG A 66 6.32 -10.30 -20.80
C ARG A 66 7.67 -10.02 -21.48
N ARG A 67 8.71 -9.61 -20.73
CA ARG A 67 10.05 -9.35 -21.29
C ARG A 67 10.89 -10.61 -21.44
N ASN A 68 10.48 -11.70 -20.79
CA ASN A 68 11.20 -12.98 -20.78
C ASN A 68 10.60 -14.00 -21.78
N VAL A 69 9.78 -13.54 -22.73
CA VAL A 69 9.18 -14.32 -23.84
C VAL A 69 9.55 -13.65 -25.14
#